data_AF-A0A915LQF3-F1
#
_entry.id   AF-A0A915LQF3-F1
#
_cell.length_a   1.000
_cell.length_b   1.000
_cell.length_c   1.000
_cell.angle_alpha   90.00
_cell.angle_beta   90.00
_cell.angle_gamma   90.00
#
_symmetry.space_group_name_H-M   'P 1'
#
loop_
_entity.id
_entity.type
_entity.pdbx_description
1 polymer ?
#
loop_
_entity_poly.entity_id
_entity_poly.type
_entity_poly.pdbx_seq_one_letter_code
_entity_poly.pdbx_strand_id
1 'polypeptide(L)'
;MPDLPKERILRSKPFQNTGLDYAGPFEVKNSSGEIVKVWIEIFSCMATRFTHLELVPSLSAKSCIQAMRRFISEYGKPNYFISDNGTQYKLTCKVIQEIEQKTEKAKIHWHFIPSLSPWFGGLYEAMKEPPSPSKVETDWQESYKKLEGKYLTLEEKLNSVENDLLKEKIEKEAIELTEKEKSKEELNNEIERHKNDLIRIRTEFCTPKKEREDKGSNQKSKQTSALKVLAKSS
;
A
#
# COMPACT_ATOMS: atom_id res chain seq x y z
N MET A 1 36.18 35.61 13.86
CA MET A 1 35.66 34.32 13.34
C MET A 1 34.24 34.18 13.83
N PRO A 2 33.27 33.78 12.99
CA PRO A 2 31.92 33.49 13.44
C PRO A 2 31.92 32.28 14.38
N ASP A 3 31.07 32.34 15.39
CA ASP A 3 30.93 31.26 16.37
C ASP A 3 30.39 29.98 15.72
N LEU A 4 30.89 28.83 16.18
CA LEU A 4 30.39 27.55 15.72
C LEU A 4 28.97 27.30 16.25
N PRO A 5 28.10 26.62 15.49
CA PRO A 5 26.76 26.28 15.94
C PRO A 5 26.82 25.50 17.27
N LYS A 6 25.91 25.81 18.21
CA LYS A 6 25.89 25.19 19.54
C LYS A 6 25.75 23.67 19.46
N GLU A 7 25.09 23.18 18.42
CA GLU A 7 24.87 21.78 18.09
C GLU A 7 26.19 21.02 17.82
N ARG A 8 27.28 21.74 17.50
CA ARG A 8 28.63 21.18 17.31
C ARG A 8 29.46 21.20 18.59
N ILE A 9 29.20 22.14 19.49
CA ILE A 9 30.02 22.38 20.69
C ILE A 9 29.50 21.59 21.88
N LEU A 10 28.17 21.44 21.99
CA LEU A 10 27.55 20.70 23.07
C LEU A 10 27.75 19.20 22.88
N ARG A 11 28.20 18.51 23.94
CA ARG A 11 28.30 17.06 23.93
C ARG A 11 26.93 16.45 23.68
N SER A 12 26.83 15.66 22.62
CA SER A 12 25.63 14.91 22.26
C SER A 12 25.98 13.45 22.03
N LYS A 13 24.96 12.58 22.05
CA LYS A 13 25.11 11.21 21.55
C LYS A 13 25.43 11.25 20.04
N PRO A 14 26.12 10.22 19.50
CA PRO A 14 26.28 10.06 18.07
C PRO A 14 24.93 10.19 17.37
N PHE A 15 24.90 10.89 16.23
CA PHE A 15 23.71 11.13 15.41
C PHE A 15 22.53 11.84 16.09
N GLN A 16 22.70 12.35 17.31
CA GLN A 16 21.65 13.14 17.96
C GLN A 16 21.40 14.47 17.21
N ASN A 17 22.47 15.05 16.66
CA ASN A 17 22.44 16.19 15.74
C ASN A 17 23.00 15.72 14.39
N THR A 18 22.16 15.65 13.37
CA THR A 18 22.48 15.03 12.09
C THR A 18 22.26 15.98 10.91
N GLY A 19 23.23 16.04 10.00
CA GLY A 19 23.09 16.69 8.70
C GLY A 19 22.68 15.72 7.61
N LEU A 20 21.86 16.20 6.68
CA LEU A 20 21.30 15.44 5.58
C LEU A 20 21.77 16.04 4.25
N ASP A 21 22.33 15.22 3.38
CA ASP A 21 22.67 15.60 2.00
C ASP A 21 22.30 14.49 1.03
N TYR A 22 22.22 14.84 -0.25
CA TYR A 22 22.21 13.85 -1.32
C TYR A 22 23.46 13.97 -2.17
N ALA A 23 24.08 12.84 -2.48
CA ALA A 23 25.05 12.72 -3.56
C ALA A 23 24.43 11.99 -4.75
N GLY A 24 24.76 12.44 -5.96
CA GLY A 24 24.35 11.81 -7.21
C GLY A 24 23.98 12.84 -8.29
N PRO A 25 23.33 12.39 -9.38
CA PRO A 25 22.98 10.99 -9.67
C PRO A 25 24.22 10.15 -10.03
N PHE A 26 24.26 8.92 -9.54
CA PHE A 26 25.20 7.89 -9.98
C PHE A 26 24.49 6.95 -10.94
N GLU A 27 25.21 6.48 -11.96
CA GLU A 27 24.67 5.52 -12.93
C GLU A 27 25.13 4.12 -12.55
N VAL A 28 24.17 3.24 -12.29
CA VAL A 28 24.41 1.84 -11.93
C VAL A 28 23.69 0.91 -12.90
N LYS A 29 24.28 -0.25 -13.15
CA LYS A 29 23.68 -1.26 -14.03
C LYS A 29 22.83 -2.19 -13.18
N ASN A 30 21.53 -2.26 -13.45
CA ASN A 30 20.63 -3.16 -12.75
C ASN A 30 20.84 -4.63 -13.21
N SER A 31 20.16 -5.57 -12.55
CA SER A 31 20.21 -7.00 -12.87
C SER A 31 19.77 -7.34 -14.30
N SER A 32 18.91 -6.50 -14.89
CA SER A 32 18.45 -6.61 -16.29
C SER A 32 19.44 -6.05 -17.30
N GLY A 33 20.53 -5.43 -16.82
CA GLY A 33 21.56 -4.82 -17.64
C GLY A 33 21.29 -3.38 -18.08
N GLU A 34 20.20 -2.77 -17.61
CA GLU A 34 19.84 -1.38 -17.89
C GLU A 34 20.59 -0.43 -16.95
N ILE A 35 20.95 0.75 -17.45
CA ILE A 35 21.57 1.79 -16.64
C ILE A 35 20.46 2.59 -15.95
N VAL A 36 20.46 2.57 -14.62
CA VAL A 36 19.53 3.31 -13.77
C VAL A 36 20.27 4.35 -12.96
N LYS A 37 19.60 5.48 -12.68
CA LYS A 37 20.13 6.53 -11.82
C LYS A 37 19.78 6.24 -10.37
N VAL A 38 20.78 6.31 -9.50
CA VAL A 38 20.64 6.18 -8.06
C VAL A 38 21.28 7.38 -7.38
N TRP A 39 20.83 7.66 -6.16
CA TRP A 39 21.37 8.69 -5.30
C TRP A 39 21.80 8.06 -3.98
N ILE A 40 22.63 8.76 -3.23
CA ILE A 40 23.04 8.37 -1.90
C ILE A 40 22.55 9.45 -0.94
N GLU A 41 21.69 9.07 0.00
CA GLU A 41 21.35 9.91 1.14
C GLU A 41 22.46 9.81 2.18
N ILE A 42 22.98 10.97 2.56
CA ILE A 42 24.13 11.10 3.44
C ILE A 42 23.64 11.64 4.77
N PHE A 43 23.87 10.87 5.83
CA PHE A 43 23.60 11.25 7.21
C PHE A 43 24.91 11.54 7.91
N SER A 44 25.20 12.79 8.23
CA SER A 44 26.45 13.19 8.90
C SER A 44 26.20 13.55 10.36
N CYS A 45 26.90 12.89 11.28
CA CYS A 45 26.86 13.20 12.70
C CYS A 45 27.65 14.49 12.99
N MET A 46 27.00 15.51 13.55
CA MET A 46 27.68 16.77 13.88
C MET A 46 28.68 16.65 15.03
N ALA A 47 28.47 15.70 15.94
CA ALA A 47 29.32 15.50 17.11
C ALA A 47 30.63 14.76 16.77
N THR A 48 30.55 13.73 15.92
CA THR A 48 31.69 12.84 15.62
C THR A 48 32.24 12.99 14.21
N ARG A 49 31.53 13.70 13.30
CA ARG A 49 31.80 13.74 11.85
C ARG A 49 31.70 12.39 11.14
N PHE A 50 31.19 11.37 11.81
CA PHE A 50 30.92 10.08 11.18
C PHE A 50 29.73 10.21 10.22
N THR A 51 29.83 9.56 9.07
CA THR A 51 28.85 9.66 7.99
C THR A 51 28.28 8.28 7.68
N HIS A 52 26.95 8.16 7.77
CA HIS A 52 26.19 7.00 7.34
C HIS A 52 25.56 7.26 5.97
N LEU A 53 25.49 6.21 5.14
CA LEU A 53 25.15 6.33 3.74
C LEU A 53 24.09 5.33 3.37
N GLU A 54 23.05 5.82 2.72
CA GLU A 54 21.91 5.04 2.29
C GLU A 54 21.72 5.18 0.79
N LEU A 55 21.75 4.06 0.07
CA LEU A 55 21.41 4.06 -1.34
C LEU A 55 19.91 4.31 -1.50
N VAL A 56 19.55 5.19 -2.42
CA VAL A 56 18.17 5.49 -2.77
C VAL A 56 17.96 5.50 -4.29
N PRO A 57 16.85 4.95 -4.79
CA PRO A 57 16.58 4.86 -6.22
C PRO A 57 16.06 6.19 -6.82
N SER A 58 15.64 7.14 -5.98
CA SER A 58 15.09 8.42 -6.43
C SER A 58 15.21 9.51 -5.36
N LEU A 59 15.22 10.78 -5.79
CA LEU A 59 15.05 11.95 -4.91
C LEU A 59 13.59 12.19 -4.51
N SER A 60 12.85 11.13 -4.21
CA SER A 60 11.46 11.23 -3.78
C SER A 60 11.35 11.25 -2.25
N ALA A 61 10.27 11.82 -1.73
CA ALA A 61 9.98 11.77 -0.29
C ALA A 61 9.81 10.32 0.22
N LYS A 62 9.27 9.41 -0.62
CA LYS A 62 9.14 7.97 -0.27
C LYS A 62 10.51 7.35 -0.03
N SER A 63 11.46 7.55 -0.94
CA SER A 63 12.82 7.04 -0.80
C SER A 63 13.54 7.65 0.41
N CYS A 64 13.37 8.96 0.65
CA CYS A 64 13.91 9.64 1.82
C CYS A 64 13.38 9.05 3.14
N ILE A 65 12.06 8.89 3.29
CA ILE A 65 11.46 8.30 4.49
C ILE A 65 11.97 6.88 4.73
N GLN A 66 12.16 6.07 3.68
CA GLN A 66 12.69 4.72 3.81
C GLN A 66 14.15 4.71 4.30
N ALA A 67 15.00 5.57 3.74
CA ALA A 67 16.38 5.73 4.19
C ALA A 67 16.44 6.22 5.64
N MET A 68 15.65 7.23 6.01
CA MET A 68 15.52 7.70 7.38
C MET A 68 15.08 6.61 8.34
N ARG A 69 14.14 5.74 7.93
CA ARG A 69 13.67 4.64 8.77
C ARG A 69 14.79 3.64 9.05
N ARG A 70 15.62 3.32 8.05
CA ARG A 70 16.79 2.43 8.23
C ARG A 70 17.83 3.09 9.14
N PHE A 71 18.15 4.35 8.89
CA PHE A 71 19.05 5.14 9.72
C PHE A 71 18.60 5.20 11.20
N ILE A 72 17.33 5.51 11.46
CA ILE A 72 16.77 5.57 12.82
C ILE A 72 16.75 4.19 13.47
N SER A 73 16.54 3.12 12.70
CA SER A 73 16.59 1.76 13.22
C SER A 73 17.99 1.35 13.69
N GLU A 74 19.04 1.92 13.09
CA GLU A 74 20.44 1.59 13.41
C GLU A 74 21.03 2.49 14.51
N TYR A 75 20.81 3.81 14.42
CA TYR A 75 21.43 4.78 15.33
C TYR A 75 20.47 5.36 16.37
N GLY A 76 19.18 5.00 16.29
CA GLY A 76 18.13 5.55 17.14
C GLY A 76 17.58 6.87 16.63
N LYS A 77 16.64 7.43 17.40
CA LYS A 77 15.95 8.67 17.04
C LYS A 77 16.87 9.90 17.25
N PRO A 78 17.10 10.72 16.21
CA PRO A 78 17.82 11.99 16.37
C PRO A 78 16.94 13.04 17.04
N ASN A 79 17.56 14.04 17.65
CA ASN A 79 16.86 15.20 18.19
C ASN A 79 16.78 16.33 17.17
N TYR A 80 17.78 16.43 16.30
CA TYR A 80 17.94 17.53 15.38
C TYR A 80 18.40 17.05 14.00
N PHE A 81 17.70 17.49 12.97
CA PHE A 81 18.11 17.39 11.58
C PHE A 81 18.40 18.75 10.99
N ILE A 82 19.43 18.80 10.15
CA ILE A 82 19.65 19.91 9.24
C ILE A 82 19.71 19.42 7.80
N SER A 83 19.04 20.10 6.89
CA SER A 83 19.06 19.76 5.46
C SER A 83 19.03 21.02 4.60
N ASP A 84 19.31 20.85 3.31
CA ASP A 84 18.97 21.87 2.32
C ASP A 84 17.45 21.99 2.13
N ASN A 85 17.05 22.96 1.31
CA ASN A 85 15.66 23.25 1.00
C ASN A 85 15.01 22.31 -0.05
N GLY A 86 15.59 21.12 -0.26
CA GLY A 86 15.11 20.10 -1.17
C GLY A 86 13.62 19.76 -0.92
N THR A 87 12.88 19.58 -2.01
CA THR A 87 11.43 19.29 -1.96
C THR A 87 11.15 17.99 -1.23
N GLN A 88 11.99 16.98 -1.41
CA GLN A 88 11.94 15.71 -0.72
C GLN A 88 12.05 15.88 0.79
N TYR A 89 13.00 16.69 1.29
CA TYR A 89 13.16 16.92 2.72
C TYR A 89 12.01 17.71 3.33
N LYS A 90 11.48 18.72 2.60
CA LYS A 90 10.30 19.47 3.05
C LYS A 90 9.08 18.58 3.20
N LEU A 91 8.85 17.68 2.24
CA LEU A 91 7.75 16.72 2.31
C LEU A 91 7.96 15.71 3.43
N THR A 92 9.15 15.13 3.56
CA THR A 92 9.50 14.19 4.63
C THR A 92 9.33 14.81 6.01
N CYS A 93 9.77 16.06 6.20
CA CYS A 93 9.61 16.81 7.45
C CYS A 93 8.13 16.96 7.84
N LYS A 94 7.25 17.33 6.89
CA LYS A 94 5.81 17.41 7.13
C LYS A 94 5.22 16.08 7.57
N VAL A 95 5.56 15.00 6.86
CA VAL A 95 5.07 13.64 7.19
C VAL A 95 5.51 13.22 8.59
N ILE A 96 6.77 13.46 8.94
CA ILE A 96 7.29 13.14 10.28
C ILE A 96 6.57 13.96 11.36
N GLN A 97 6.37 15.26 11.15
CA GLN A 97 5.66 16.12 12.10
C GLN A 97 4.21 15.65 12.31
N GLU A 98 3.51 15.22 11.27
CA GLU A 98 2.16 14.64 11.39
C GLU A 98 2.14 13.34 12.20
N ILE A 99 3.14 12.46 11.99
CA ILE A 99 3.29 11.23 12.76
C ILE A 99 3.58 11.54 14.23
N GLU A 100 4.44 12.51 14.51
CA GLU A 100 4.76 12.93 15.88
C GLU A 100 3.56 13.52 16.61
N GLN A 101 2.73 14.30 15.92
CA GLN A 101 1.48 14.82 16.47
C GLN A 101 0.51 13.70 16.83
N LYS A 102 0.38 12.67 15.98
CA LYS A 102 -0.53 11.54 16.22
C LYS A 102 -0.03 10.57 17.29
N THR A 103 1.28 10.46 17.48
CA THR A 103 1.88 9.46 18.37
C THR A 103 2.34 10.02 19.71
N GLU A 104 2.18 11.32 19.95
CA GLU A 104 2.63 12.06 21.15
C GLU A 104 4.11 11.82 21.49
N LYS A 105 4.92 11.45 20.49
CA LYS A 105 6.35 11.20 20.67
C LYS A 105 7.11 12.53 20.74
N ALA A 106 8.28 12.49 21.39
CA ALA A 106 9.22 13.61 21.42
C ALA A 106 9.48 14.14 20.01
N LYS A 107 9.48 15.45 19.80
CA LYS A 107 9.58 16.07 18.47
C LYS A 107 11.01 16.05 17.93
N ILE A 108 11.18 15.80 16.64
CA ILE A 108 12.44 16.03 15.92
C ILE A 108 12.46 17.47 15.45
N HIS A 109 13.49 18.21 15.85
CA HIS A 109 13.70 19.56 15.34
C HIS A 109 14.35 19.50 13.96
N TRP A 110 13.70 20.08 12.95
CA TRP A 110 14.23 20.12 11.60
C TRP A 110 14.54 21.56 11.20
N HIS A 111 15.78 21.81 10.79
CA HIS A 111 16.22 23.10 10.28
C HIS A 111 16.58 23.03 8.80
N PHE A 112 16.07 23.98 8.03
CA PHE A 112 16.37 24.10 6.61
C PHE A 112 17.36 25.25 6.40
N ILE A 113 18.54 24.94 5.86
CA ILE A 113 19.54 25.99 5.60
C ILE A 113 19.10 26.88 4.44
N PRO A 114 19.38 28.20 4.50
CA PRO A 114 19.15 29.08 3.37
C PRO A 114 19.96 28.61 2.16
N SER A 115 19.35 28.68 0.98
CA SER A 115 19.97 28.36 -0.29
C SER A 115 21.34 29.04 -0.42
N LEU A 116 22.37 28.32 -0.88
CA LEU A 116 23.72 28.87 -1.12
C LEU A 116 24.40 29.45 0.14
N SER A 117 24.34 28.75 1.27
CA SER A 117 25.07 29.11 2.49
C SER A 117 26.39 28.32 2.63
N PRO A 118 27.51 28.76 2.00
CA PRO A 118 28.82 28.08 2.05
C PRO A 118 29.44 28.05 3.46
N TRP A 119 28.88 28.73 4.45
CA TRP A 119 29.34 28.63 5.85
C TRP A 119 28.99 27.28 6.53
N PHE A 120 27.97 26.56 6.02
CA PHE A 120 27.80 25.11 6.26
C PHE A 120 28.71 24.26 5.36
N GLY A 121 29.30 24.87 4.33
CA GLY A 121 30.19 24.29 3.34
C GLY A 121 31.47 23.73 3.93
N GLY A 122 32.07 24.27 5.00
CA GLY A 122 33.24 23.62 5.61
C GLY A 122 32.97 22.21 6.20
N LEU A 123 31.70 21.90 6.51
CA LEU A 123 31.28 20.56 6.95
C LEU A 123 30.96 19.66 5.75
N TYR A 124 30.40 20.24 4.68
CA TYR A 124 29.96 19.55 3.46
C TYR A 124 31.07 19.41 2.40
N GLU A 125 32.03 20.31 2.28
CA GLU A 125 33.17 20.25 1.35
C GLU A 125 34.13 19.14 1.76
N ALA A 126 34.40 19.01 3.07
CA ALA A 126 35.11 17.84 3.63
C ALA A 126 34.34 16.51 3.46
N MET A 127 33.03 16.57 3.17
CA MET A 127 32.16 15.41 2.92
C MET A 127 31.99 15.10 1.42
N LYS A 128 32.16 16.11 0.56
CA LYS A 128 32.04 16.04 -0.90
C LYS A 128 33.36 15.70 -1.59
N GLU A 129 34.50 15.89 -0.93
CA GLU A 129 35.74 15.28 -1.37
C GLU A 129 35.74 13.80 -0.94
N PRO A 130 35.55 12.84 -1.86
CA PRO A 130 35.95 11.47 -1.56
C PRO A 130 37.43 11.51 -1.21
N PRO A 131 37.88 10.84 -0.13
CA PRO A 131 39.29 10.87 0.21
C PRO A 131 40.09 10.38 -1.00
N SER A 132 41.20 11.09 -1.31
CA SER A 132 42.05 10.79 -2.46
C SER A 132 42.26 9.28 -2.56
N PRO A 133 42.11 8.64 -3.74
CA PRO A 133 42.12 7.19 -3.89
C PRO A 133 43.42 6.51 -3.40
N SER A 134 44.46 7.29 -3.10
CA SER A 134 45.70 6.84 -2.45
C SER A 134 45.63 6.64 -0.93
N LYS A 135 44.53 7.01 -0.26
CA LYS A 135 44.38 6.95 1.22
C LYS A 135 43.12 6.24 1.72
N VAL A 136 42.29 5.70 0.83
CA VAL A 136 41.13 4.89 1.20
C VAL A 136 41.47 3.46 0.88
N GLU A 137 41.77 2.72 1.94
CA GLU A 137 41.83 1.26 1.88
C GLU A 137 40.54 0.75 1.21
N THR A 138 40.70 -0.24 0.36
CA THR A 138 39.83 -0.78 -0.71
C THR A 138 38.39 -1.21 -0.32
N ASP A 139 37.91 -0.82 0.85
CA ASP A 139 36.72 -1.32 1.53
C ASP A 139 35.41 -0.64 1.12
N TRP A 140 35.47 0.51 0.44
CA TRP A 140 34.26 1.27 0.10
C TRP A 140 33.44 0.66 -1.05
N GLN A 141 34.11 0.10 -2.06
CA GLN A 141 33.43 -0.63 -3.15
C GLN A 141 32.79 -1.92 -2.63
N GLU A 142 33.41 -2.55 -1.64
CA GLU A 142 32.95 -3.78 -1.02
C GLU A 142 31.78 -3.51 -0.06
N SER A 143 31.88 -2.44 0.73
CA SER A 143 30.78 -1.88 1.51
C SER A 143 29.61 -1.47 0.62
N TYR A 144 29.87 -0.87 -0.54
CA TYR A 144 28.85 -0.50 -1.54
C TYR A 144 28.16 -1.73 -2.12
N LYS A 145 28.91 -2.76 -2.56
CA LYS A 145 28.32 -4.04 -3.02
C LYS A 145 27.51 -4.74 -1.93
N LYS A 146 27.97 -4.66 -0.68
CA LYS A 146 27.29 -5.23 0.48
C LYS A 146 26.00 -4.49 0.82
N LEU A 147 25.99 -3.16 0.69
CA LEU A 147 24.81 -2.32 0.84
C LEU A 147 23.84 -2.51 -0.33
N GLU A 148 24.34 -2.62 -1.57
CA GLU A 148 23.57 -2.91 -2.78
C GLU A 148 22.85 -4.26 -2.66
N GLY A 149 23.56 -5.32 -2.23
CA GLY A 149 22.96 -6.63 -1.99
C GLY A 149 21.92 -6.63 -0.87
N LYS A 150 22.14 -5.86 0.20
CA LYS A 150 21.16 -5.66 1.29
C LYS A 150 19.95 -4.85 0.82
N TYR A 151 20.14 -3.84 -0.01
CA TYR A 151 19.08 -2.98 -0.52
C TYR A 151 18.17 -3.74 -1.46
N LEU A 152 18.75 -4.50 -2.39
CA LEU A 152 18.00 -5.35 -3.32
C LEU A 152 17.15 -6.39 -2.57
N THR A 153 17.73 -7.08 -1.58
CA THR A 153 16.99 -8.05 -0.76
C THR A 153 15.93 -7.42 0.14
N LEU A 154 16.12 -6.19 0.60
CA LEU A 154 15.12 -5.45 1.38
C LEU A 154 13.97 -4.94 0.50
N GLU A 155 14.26 -4.47 -0.72
CA GLU A 155 13.23 -4.08 -1.69
C GLU A 155 12.43 -5.28 -2.16
N GLU A 156 13.06 -6.41 -2.43
CA GLU A 156 12.38 -7.67 -2.75
C GLU A 156 11.43 -8.10 -1.61
N LYS A 157 11.91 -8.04 -0.36
CA LYS A 157 11.08 -8.36 0.81
C LYS A 157 9.94 -7.36 1.01
N LEU A 158 10.18 -6.07 0.82
CA LEU A 158 9.15 -5.04 0.99
C LEU A 158 8.08 -5.16 -0.10
N ASN A 159 8.49 -5.36 -1.36
CA ASN A 159 7.58 -5.58 -2.47
C ASN A 159 6.80 -6.90 -2.31
N SER A 160 7.42 -7.96 -1.78
CA SER A 160 6.69 -9.20 -1.43
C SER A 160 5.57 -8.91 -0.43
N VAL A 161 5.87 -8.23 0.67
CA VAL A 161 4.90 -7.94 1.72
C VAL A 161 3.76 -7.02 1.24
N GLU A 162 4.09 -5.96 0.48
CA GLU A 162 3.06 -5.09 -0.10
C GLU A 162 2.15 -5.85 -1.08
N ASN A 163 2.70 -6.77 -1.89
CA ASN A 163 1.92 -7.60 -2.81
C ASN A 163 1.06 -8.64 -2.09
N ASP A 164 1.55 -9.23 -1.00
CA ASP A 164 0.78 -10.22 -0.22
C ASP A 164 -0.40 -9.58 0.49
N LEU A 165 -0.22 -8.38 1.06
CA LEU A 165 -1.31 -7.58 1.63
C LEU A 165 -2.34 -7.15 0.58
N LEU A 166 -1.88 -6.79 -0.62
CA LEU A 166 -2.77 -6.42 -1.72
C LEU A 166 -3.58 -7.62 -2.22
N LYS A 167 -2.93 -8.80 -2.34
CA LYS A 167 -3.59 -10.07 -2.71
C LYS A 167 -4.66 -10.45 -1.70
N GLU A 168 -4.36 -10.40 -0.41
CA GLU A 168 -5.32 -10.73 0.65
C GLU A 168 -6.54 -9.78 0.62
N LYS A 169 -6.31 -8.51 0.30
CA LYS A 169 -7.38 -7.51 0.17
C LYS A 169 -8.27 -7.76 -1.05
N ILE A 170 -7.67 -8.08 -2.19
CA ILE A 170 -8.37 -8.43 -3.44
C ILE A 170 -9.15 -9.73 -3.27
N GLU A 171 -8.57 -10.75 -2.62
CA GLU A 171 -9.25 -12.03 -2.36
C GLU A 171 -10.49 -11.84 -1.49
N LYS A 172 -10.40 -11.04 -0.42
CA LYS A 172 -11.57 -10.70 0.42
C LYS A 172 -12.68 -10.01 -0.38
N GLU A 173 -12.31 -9.05 -1.23
CA GLU A 173 -13.26 -8.31 -2.07
C GLU A 173 -13.91 -9.22 -3.13
N ALA A 174 -13.15 -10.15 -3.70
CA ALA A 174 -13.66 -11.14 -4.65
C ALA A 174 -14.65 -12.15 -4.01
N ILE A 175 -14.38 -12.58 -2.77
CA ILE A 175 -15.29 -13.44 -2.00
C ILE A 175 -16.61 -12.70 -1.73
N GLU A 176 -16.54 -11.43 -1.30
CA GLU A 176 -17.74 -10.65 -1.01
C GLU A 176 -18.61 -10.43 -2.27
N LEU A 177 -17.98 -10.21 -3.43
CA LEU A 177 -18.70 -10.08 -4.71
C LEU A 177 -19.38 -11.39 -5.13
N THR A 178 -18.72 -12.54 -4.98
CA THR A 178 -19.29 -13.85 -5.33
C THR A 178 -20.44 -14.26 -4.39
N GLU A 179 -20.37 -13.90 -3.10
CA GLU A 179 -21.49 -14.09 -2.17
C GLU A 179 -22.71 -13.25 -2.55
N LYS A 180 -22.50 -11.99 -2.96
CA LYS A 180 -23.57 -11.12 -3.46
C LYS A 180 -24.20 -11.66 -4.75
N GLU A 181 -23.41 -12.23 -5.66
CA GLU A 181 -23.93 -12.83 -6.90
C GLU A 181 -24.80 -14.06 -6.61
N LYS A 182 -24.37 -14.96 -5.72
CA LYS A 182 -25.18 -16.12 -5.29
C LYS A 182 -26.52 -15.70 -4.70
N SER A 183 -26.52 -14.70 -3.81
CA SER A 183 -27.74 -14.20 -3.18
C SER A 183 -28.70 -13.58 -4.19
N LYS A 184 -28.18 -12.91 -5.23
CA LYS A 184 -28.98 -12.37 -6.34
C LYS A 184 -29.60 -13.47 -7.19
N GLU A 185 -28.88 -14.56 -7.43
CA GLU A 185 -29.36 -15.69 -8.22
C GLU A 185 -30.46 -16.48 -7.49
N GLU A 186 -30.33 -16.67 -6.16
CA GLU A 186 -31.38 -17.24 -5.31
C GLU A 186 -32.69 -16.44 -5.40
N LEU A 187 -32.60 -15.11 -5.29
CA LEU A 187 -33.75 -14.22 -5.40
C LEU A 187 -34.42 -14.31 -6.78
N ASN A 188 -33.62 -14.39 -7.85
CA ASN A 188 -34.13 -14.54 -9.21
C ASN A 188 -34.87 -15.87 -9.40
N ASN A 189 -34.35 -16.96 -8.84
CA ASN A 189 -35.01 -18.26 -8.88
C ASN A 189 -36.34 -18.24 -8.13
N GLU A 190 -36.43 -17.54 -7.01
CA GLU A 190 -37.66 -17.39 -6.24
C GLU A 190 -38.70 -16.53 -6.97
N ILE A 191 -38.27 -15.43 -7.60
CA ILE A 191 -39.12 -14.63 -8.49
C ILE A 191 -39.68 -15.50 -9.63
N GLU A 192 -38.85 -16.35 -10.24
CA GLU A 192 -39.29 -17.19 -11.35
C GLU A 192 -40.28 -18.28 -10.90
N ARG A 193 -40.12 -18.84 -9.69
CA ARG A 193 -41.15 -19.71 -9.09
C ARG A 193 -42.47 -18.98 -8.91
N HIS A 194 -42.45 -17.79 -8.34
CA HIS A 194 -43.65 -16.99 -8.12
C HIS A 194 -44.35 -16.63 -9.45
N LYS A 195 -43.59 -16.32 -10.51
CA LYS A 195 -44.14 -16.12 -11.85
C LYS A 195 -44.81 -17.38 -12.38
N ASN A 196 -44.18 -18.55 -12.25
CA ASN A 196 -44.74 -19.83 -12.69
C ASN A 196 -46.01 -20.19 -11.90
N ASP A 197 -46.04 -19.92 -10.60
CA ASP A 197 -47.23 -20.11 -9.76
C ASP A 197 -48.37 -19.16 -10.18
N LEU A 198 -48.07 -17.90 -10.47
CA LEU A 198 -49.06 -16.94 -11.00
C LEU A 198 -49.60 -17.37 -12.37
N ILE A 199 -48.74 -17.86 -13.26
CA ILE A 199 -49.14 -18.43 -14.55
C ILE A 199 -50.07 -19.63 -14.32
N ARG A 200 -49.71 -20.54 -13.41
CA ARG A 200 -50.51 -21.71 -13.06
C ARG A 200 -51.88 -21.32 -12.51
N ILE A 201 -51.94 -20.43 -11.52
CA ILE A 201 -53.18 -19.89 -10.96
C ILE A 201 -54.01 -19.27 -12.09
N ARG A 202 -53.40 -18.44 -12.94
CA ARG A 202 -54.10 -17.85 -14.08
C ARG A 202 -54.67 -18.92 -15.02
N THR A 203 -53.92 -19.97 -15.34
CA THR A 203 -54.44 -21.07 -16.18
C THR A 203 -55.57 -21.85 -15.52
N GLU A 204 -55.48 -22.13 -14.21
CA GLU A 204 -56.52 -22.86 -13.46
C GLU A 204 -57.84 -22.06 -13.37
N PHE A 205 -57.76 -20.73 -13.25
CA PHE A 205 -58.92 -19.83 -13.17
C PHE A 205 -59.43 -19.30 -14.53
N CYS A 206 -58.61 -19.27 -15.59
CA CYS A 206 -59.01 -18.93 -16.96
C CYS A 206 -59.41 -20.14 -17.83
N THR A 207 -59.44 -21.36 -17.30
CA THR A 207 -60.12 -22.45 -18.01
C THR A 207 -61.59 -22.04 -18.26
N PRO A 208 -62.06 -22.05 -19.52
CA PRO A 208 -63.44 -21.68 -19.82
C PRO A 208 -64.41 -22.56 -19.02
N LYS A 209 -65.44 -21.95 -18.42
CA LYS A 209 -66.54 -22.65 -17.72
C LYS A 209 -67.22 -23.77 -18.53
N LYS A 210 -66.95 -23.88 -19.84
CA LYS A 210 -67.56 -24.87 -20.73
C LYS A 210 -67.22 -26.33 -20.44
N GLU A 211 -66.19 -26.66 -19.66
CA GLU A 211 -65.86 -28.08 -19.38
C GLU A 211 -66.22 -28.56 -17.96
N ARG A 212 -66.62 -27.66 -17.05
CA ARG A 212 -67.06 -28.07 -15.69
C ARG A 212 -68.53 -28.47 -15.63
N GLU A 213 -69.36 -28.01 -16.57
CA GLU A 213 -70.78 -28.41 -16.65
C GLU A 213 -70.99 -29.70 -17.47
N ASP A 214 -70.08 -30.05 -18.39
CA ASP A 214 -70.23 -31.23 -19.25
C ASP A 214 -69.80 -32.56 -18.61
N LYS A 215 -68.95 -32.54 -17.56
CA LYS A 215 -68.61 -33.78 -16.81
C LYS A 215 -69.65 -34.13 -15.73
N GLY A 216 -70.35 -33.14 -15.17
CA GLY A 216 -71.42 -33.36 -14.20
C GLY A 216 -72.77 -33.78 -14.83
N SER A 217 -73.04 -33.34 -16.06
CA SER A 217 -74.26 -33.70 -16.80
C SER A 217 -74.20 -35.11 -17.40
N ASN A 218 -73.02 -35.57 -17.82
CA ASN A 218 -72.83 -36.88 -18.45
C ASN A 218 -72.79 -38.07 -17.45
N GLN A 219 -72.58 -37.79 -16.15
CA GLN A 219 -72.65 -38.81 -15.09
C GLN A 219 -74.08 -38.95 -14.54
N LYS A 220 -74.85 -37.85 -14.50
CA LYS A 220 -76.30 -37.88 -14.18
C LYS A 220 -77.12 -38.51 -15.31
N SER A 221 -76.83 -38.27 -16.59
CA SER A 221 -77.59 -38.86 -17.70
C SER A 221 -77.45 -40.40 -17.79
N LYS A 222 -76.29 -40.96 -17.41
CA LYS A 222 -76.06 -42.41 -17.37
C LYS A 222 -76.74 -43.10 -16.20
N GLN A 223 -76.85 -42.45 -15.03
CA GLN A 223 -77.60 -42.98 -13.88
C GLN A 223 -79.12 -42.96 -14.09
N THR A 224 -79.66 -41.90 -14.72
CA THR A 224 -81.12 -41.80 -14.98
C THR A 224 -81.58 -42.77 -16.07
N SER A 225 -80.70 -43.16 -16.99
CA SER A 225 -81.00 -44.14 -18.05
C SER A 225 -81.00 -45.58 -17.52
N ALA A 226 -80.12 -45.92 -16.56
CA ALA A 226 -80.10 -47.24 -15.93
C ALA A 226 -81.33 -47.49 -15.02
N LEU A 227 -81.80 -46.47 -14.29
CA LEU A 227 -83.01 -46.60 -13.45
C LEU A 227 -84.31 -46.75 -14.26
N LYS A 228 -84.38 -46.18 -15.47
CA LYS A 228 -85.57 -46.31 -16.34
C LYS A 228 -85.69 -47.68 -17.03
N VAL A 229 -84.58 -48.42 -17.17
CA VAL A 229 -84.61 -49.79 -17.73
C VAL A 229 -85.07 -50.80 -16.68
N LEU A 230 -84.72 -50.61 -15.40
CA LEU A 230 -85.13 -51.49 -14.30
C LEU A 230 -86.60 -51.33 -13.87
N ALA A 231 -87.22 -50.17 -14.12
CA ALA A 231 -88.63 -49.91 -13.77
C ALA A 231 -89.65 -50.33 -14.85
N LYS A 232 -89.19 -50.95 -15.95
CA LYS A 232 -90.06 -51.48 -17.03
C LYS A 232 -90.07 -53.01 -17.13
N SER A 233 -89.47 -53.69 -16.15
CA SER A 233 -89.40 -55.16 -16.06
C SER A 233 -90.00 -55.69 -14.75
N SER A 234 -91.07 -55.07 -14.25
CA SER A 234 -91.90 -55.57 -13.14
C SER A 234 -93.36 -55.32 -13.44
#